data_AF-A0A3M6QWR1-F1
#
_entry.id   AF-A0A3M6QWR1-F1
#
_cell.length_a   1.000
_cell.length_b   1.000
_cell.length_c   1.000
_cell.angle_alpha   90.00
_cell.angle_beta   90.00
_cell.angle_gamma   90.00
#
_symmetry.space_group_name_H-M   'P 1'
#
loop_
_entity.id
_entity.type
_entity.pdbx_description
1 polymer ?
#
loop_
_entity_poly.entity_id
_entity_poly.type
_entity_poly.pdbx_seq_one_letter_code
_entity_poly.pdbx_strand_id
1 'polypeptide(L)' 'MTPQQIKARFRERGESVGQWADAHGFPRDVVYRVLNGRSPAWRGQTHRVAVALGLKPDPSKTKA' A
#
# COMPACT_ATOMS: atom_id res chain seq x y z
N MET A 1 -5.74 -0.09 8.90
CA MET A 1 -6.36 0.70 7.81
C MET A 1 -7.12 -0.22 6.87
N THR A 2 -8.30 0.18 6.38
CA THR A 2 -9.00 -0.55 5.31
C THR A 2 -8.66 0.02 3.92
N PRO A 3 -8.81 -0.74 2.82
CA PRO A 3 -8.54 -0.22 1.48
C PRO A 3 -9.37 1.01 1.09
N GLN A 4 -10.58 1.13 1.62
CA GLN A 4 -11.45 2.28 1.40
C GLN A 4 -10.86 3.55 2.04
N GLN A 5 -10.32 3.44 3.26
CA GLN A 5 -9.64 4.56 3.93
C GLN A 5 -8.40 5.01 3.16
N ILE A 6 -7.70 4.09 2.53
CA ILE A 6 -6.53 4.43 1.71
C ILE A 6 -6.93 5.18 0.44
N LYS A 7 -7.99 4.71 -0.24
CA LYS A 7 -8.56 5.45 -1.38
C LYS A 7 -9.04 6.84 -0.96
N ALA A 8 -9.61 6.99 0.23
CA ALA A 8 -9.98 8.29 0.79
C ALA A 8 -8.74 9.17 1.01
N ARG A 9 -7.67 8.66 1.63
CA ARG A 9 -6.41 9.40 1.80
C ARG A 9 -5.79 9.86 0.49
N PHE A 10 -5.84 9.02 -0.54
CA PHE A 10 -5.39 9.41 -1.87
C PHE A 10 -6.18 10.61 -2.42
N ARG A 11 -7.52 10.59 -2.25
CA ARG A 11 -8.38 11.73 -2.62
C ARG A 11 -8.09 12.97 -1.80
N GLU A 12 -7.91 12.84 -0.48
CA GLU A 12 -7.58 13.97 0.41
C GLU A 12 -6.23 14.60 0.07
N ARG A 13 -5.26 13.81 -0.38
CA ARG A 13 -3.93 14.28 -0.81
C ARG A 13 -3.89 14.80 -2.24
N GLY A 14 -4.96 14.61 -3.01
CA GLY A 14 -4.98 14.92 -4.45
C GLY A 14 -4.04 14.03 -5.27
N GLU A 15 -3.63 12.88 -4.73
CA GLU A 15 -2.69 11.96 -5.37
C GLU A 15 -3.42 10.72 -5.88
N SER A 16 -3.12 10.27 -7.10
CA SER A 16 -3.66 9.00 -7.60
C SER A 16 -2.82 7.81 -7.09
N VAL A 17 -3.47 6.64 -6.94
CA VAL A 17 -2.78 5.37 -6.62
C VAL A 17 -1.61 5.11 -7.57
N GLY A 18 -1.77 5.47 -8.84
CA GLY A 18 -0.73 5.32 -9.87
C GLY A 18 0.47 6.24 -9.64
N GLN A 19 0.23 7.51 -9.28
CA GLN A 19 1.30 8.46 -8.93
C GLN A 19 2.02 8.04 -7.66
N TRP A 20 1.27 7.62 -6.63
CA TRP A 20 1.87 7.11 -5.41
C TRP A 20 2.77 5.91 -5.66
N ALA A 21 2.30 4.97 -6.50
CA ALA A 21 3.06 3.80 -6.89
C ALA A 21 4.37 4.17 -7.61
N ASP A 22 4.29 5.11 -8.56
CA ASP A 22 5.44 5.65 -9.30
C ASP A 22 6.46 6.29 -8.34
N ALA A 23 5.99 7.17 -7.45
CA ALA A 23 6.80 7.87 -6.47
C ALA A 23 7.50 6.93 -5.47
N HIS A 24 6.90 5.77 -5.18
CA HIS A 24 7.48 4.75 -4.29
C HIS A 24 8.25 3.65 -5.05
N GLY A 25 8.31 3.71 -6.39
CA GLY A 25 8.98 2.70 -7.21
C GLY A 25 8.28 1.34 -7.24
N PHE A 26 6.97 1.31 -7.02
CA PHE A 26 6.17 0.08 -7.06
C PHE A 26 5.40 -0.06 -8.38
N PRO A 27 5.28 -1.29 -8.93
CA PRO A 27 4.41 -1.53 -10.07
C PRO A 27 2.94 -1.26 -9.69
N ARG A 28 2.25 -0.46 -10.51
CA ARG A 28 0.84 -0.08 -10.29
C ARG A 28 -0.07 -1.31 -10.10
N ASP A 29 0.15 -2.37 -10.88
CA ASP A 29 -0.62 -3.62 -10.79
C ASP A 29 -0.53 -4.26 -9.39
N VAL A 30 0.67 -4.26 -8.79
CA VAL A 30 0.90 -4.79 -7.45
C VAL A 30 0.15 -3.96 -6.41
N VAL A 31 0.15 -2.63 -6.55
CA VAL A 31 -0.57 -1.72 -5.65
C VAL A 31 -2.08 -1.95 -5.72
N TYR A 32 -2.64 -2.06 -6.92
CA TYR A 32 -4.06 -2.39 -7.09
C TYR A 32 -4.41 -3.77 -6.55
N ARG A 33 -3.53 -4.76 -6.71
CA ARG A 33 -3.73 -6.12 -6.19
C ARG A 33 -3.79 -6.13 -4.66
N VAL A 34 -2.92 -5.36 -4.00
CA VAL A 34 -2.92 -5.21 -2.54
C VAL A 34 -4.16 -4.43 -2.07
N LEU A 35 -4.49 -3.31 -2.72
CA LEU A 35 -5.67 -2.51 -2.39
C LEU A 35 -6.98 -3.29 -2.55
N ASN A 36 -7.10 -4.10 -3.60
CA ASN A 36 -8.30 -4.90 -3.84
C ASN A 36 -8.33 -6.20 -3.00
N GLY A 37 -7.34 -6.44 -2.13
CA GLY A 37 -7.27 -7.65 -1.30
C GLY A 37 -7.02 -8.94 -2.09
N ARG A 38 -6.62 -8.84 -3.37
CA ARG A 38 -6.32 -9.99 -4.24
C ARG A 38 -4.98 -10.65 -3.93
N SER A 39 -4.20 -10.10 -3.01
CA SER A 39 -2.94 -10.70 -2.58
C SER A 39 -2.78 -10.67 -1.07
N PRO A 40 -2.32 -11.78 -0.47
CA PRO A 40 -2.16 -11.89 0.98
C PRO A 40 -1.06 -10.98 1.57
N ALA A 41 -0.19 -10.43 0.72
CA ALA A 41 0.87 -9.48 1.10
C ALA A 41 1.75 -10.00 2.26
N TRP A 42 2.10 -11.29 2.22
CA TRP A 42 2.93 -11.93 3.26
C TRP A 42 4.42 -11.65 3.07
N ARG A 43 4.88 -11.53 1.82
CA ARG A 43 6.29 -11.34 1.48
C ARG A 43 6.48 -10.61 0.15
N GLY A 44 7.70 -10.16 -0.13
CA GLY A 44 8.08 -9.52 -1.39
C GLY A 44 7.45 -8.13 -1.60
N GLN A 45 7.24 -7.75 -2.86
CA GLN A 45 6.72 -6.42 -3.22
C GLN A 45 5.32 -6.17 -2.64
N THR A 46 4.43 -7.17 -2.65
CA THR A 46 3.07 -7.01 -2.09
C THR A 46 3.10 -6.71 -0.58
N HIS A 47 4.03 -7.32 0.17
CA HIS A 47 4.25 -6.99 1.58
C HIS A 47 4.76 -5.56 1.76
N ARG A 48 5.80 -5.17 1.01
CA ARG A 48 6.36 -3.81 1.07
C ARG A 48 5.31 -2.75 0.77
N VAL A 49 4.48 -2.98 -0.24
CA VAL A 49 3.35 -2.10 -0.59
C VAL A 49 2.33 -2.04 0.55
N ALA A 50 1.93 -3.19 1.12
CA ALA A 50 0.98 -3.20 2.23
C ALA A 50 1.50 -2.46 3.46
N VAL A 51 2.80 -2.55 3.75
CA VAL A 51 3.46 -1.80 4.82
C VAL A 51 3.52 -0.30 4.49
N ALA A 52 3.96 0.07 3.29
CA ALA A 52 4.04 1.47 2.85
C ALA A 52 2.67 2.17 2.82
N LEU A 53 1.62 1.44 2.46
CA LEU A 53 0.23 1.88 2.50
C LEU A 53 -0.34 1.95 3.93
N GLY A 54 0.33 1.37 4.93
CA GLY A 54 -0.17 1.28 6.31
C GLY A 54 -1.29 0.25 6.49
N LEU A 55 -1.48 -0.66 5.54
CA LEU A 55 -2.37 -1.81 5.67
C LEU A 55 -1.83 -2.84 6.65
N LYS A 56 -0.50 -2.92 6.77
CA LYS A 56 0.20 -3.79 7.72
C LYS A 56 1.23 -3.00 8.54
N PRO A 57 1.48 -3.40 9.79
CA PRO A 57 2.60 -2.88 10.54
C PRO A 57 3.92 -3.30 9.89
N ASP A 58 4.89 -2.39 9.90
CA ASP A 58 6.24 -2.71 9.48
C ASP A 58 6.93 -3.55 10.56
N PRO A 59 7.35 -4.79 10.27
CA PRO A 59 7.99 -5.65 11.27
C PRO A 59 9.36 -5.09 11.73
N SER A 60 9.98 -4.17 10.98
CA SER A 60 11.24 -3.52 11.39
C SER A 60 11.01 -2.35 12.36
N LYS A 61 9.82 -1.74 12.37
CA LYS A 61 9.44 -0.67 13.32
C LYS A 61 8.70 -1.19 14.56
N THR A 62 8.32 -2.47 14.60
CA THR A 62 7.78 -3.12 15.81
C THR A 62 8.91 -3.67 16.69
N LYS A 63 9.83 -2.80 17.11
CA LYS A 63 10.68 -3.05 18.28
C LYS A 63 10.49 -1.87 19.24
N ALA A 64 9.63 -2.10 20.22
CA ALA A 64 9.64 -1.44 21.53
C ALA A 64 9.90 -2.53 22.56
#